data_AF-K9SS20-F1
#
_entry.id   AF-K9SS20-F1
#
_cell.length_a   1.000
_cell.length_b   1.000
_cell.length_c   1.000
_cell.angle_alpha   90.00
_cell.angle_beta   90.00
_cell.angle_gamma   90.00
#
_symmetry.space_group_name_H-M   'P 1'
#
loop_
_entity.id
_entity.type
_entity.pdbx_description
1 polymer ?
#
loop_
_entity_poly.entity_id
_entity_poly.type
_entity_poly.pdbx_seq_one_letter_code
_entity_poly.pdbx_strand_id
1 'polypeptide(L)'
;MAQTVAEINAKIQNLTAKVLTVTELKQLVLEVGVKQATTQVDVITTGTFEPMESSGAVINLGQTDPPIKIRSCWLDGVSVYGGLGAVDLYLGASQEPDSEMTVNRGGGHIIADLIAGKSVNLKVLGKPNDCYPRASFETTITKDSINQFYLFNPRNLYQNFIVGVNSGDQILYTYLGALNPRLGNAVYANPGAIAPLWNDPDLRLIGIGTKIFMGGGIGYVAWEGTQHFPLQKRLPNRTPVAPAATLALIGDAKQMQPEWVRGCYFRNYGSSLMLGVGIPLPVIDEEVVAKAAVPDSEIVTSVFDFAIARRVKPSFGTVSYAALKSGTIRIDGINVRTAPVASIYRSEQVAEALKSWILAGEFTLTEPVAFLDSDRGFVSQD
;
A
#
# COMPACT_ATOMS: atom_id res chain seq x y z
N MET A 1 2.84 -25.99 22.24
CA MET A 1 1.42 -25.61 22.09
C MET A 1 1.40 -24.35 21.25
N ALA A 2 0.48 -24.25 20.29
CA ALA A 2 0.31 -23.04 19.50
C ALA A 2 -0.22 -21.92 20.41
N GLN A 3 0.33 -20.72 20.26
CA GLN A 3 -0.08 -19.53 21.00
C GLN A 3 -1.25 -18.87 20.27
N THR A 4 -2.24 -18.38 20.99
CA THR A 4 -3.43 -17.72 20.40
C THR A 4 -3.28 -16.21 20.35
N VAL A 5 -4.04 -15.55 19.46
CA VAL A 5 -4.09 -14.08 19.38
C VAL A 5 -4.61 -13.49 20.69
N ALA A 6 -5.55 -14.15 21.36
CA ALA A 6 -6.07 -13.74 22.67
C ALA A 6 -4.96 -13.73 23.75
N GLU A 7 -4.13 -14.78 23.81
CA GLU A 7 -3.00 -14.83 24.75
C GLU A 7 -1.94 -13.77 24.44
N ILE A 8 -1.65 -13.52 23.15
CA ILE A 8 -0.78 -12.41 22.73
C ILE A 8 -1.35 -11.07 23.20
N ASN A 9 -2.64 -10.83 22.97
CA ASN A 9 -3.30 -9.59 23.41
C ASN A 9 -3.27 -9.41 24.93
N ALA A 10 -3.41 -10.50 25.71
CA ALA A 10 -3.23 -10.43 27.16
C ALA A 10 -1.81 -10.00 27.55
N LYS A 11 -0.78 -10.49 26.84
CA LYS A 11 0.62 -10.05 27.05
C LYS A 11 0.81 -8.58 26.66
N ILE A 12 0.21 -8.13 25.56
CA ILE A 12 0.25 -6.72 25.10
C ILE A 12 -0.37 -5.81 26.17
N GLN A 13 -1.56 -6.15 26.66
CA GLN A 13 -2.26 -5.37 27.69
C GLN A 13 -1.50 -5.34 29.02
N ASN A 14 -0.79 -6.42 29.35
CA ASN A 14 0.06 -6.49 30.54
C ASN A 14 1.48 -5.93 30.31
N LEU A 15 1.77 -5.36 29.13
CA LEU A 15 3.08 -4.81 28.75
C LEU A 15 4.23 -5.81 28.89
N THR A 16 3.95 -7.10 28.63
CA THR A 16 4.90 -8.22 28.70
C THR A 16 5.15 -8.90 27.36
N ALA A 17 4.50 -8.44 26.29
CA ALA A 17 4.68 -8.97 24.95
C ALA A 17 6.09 -8.70 24.42
N LYS A 18 6.69 -9.71 23.80
CA LYS A 18 7.96 -9.62 23.08
C LYS A 18 7.68 -9.30 21.62
N VAL A 19 8.07 -8.12 21.17
CA VAL A 19 7.79 -7.63 19.82
C VAL A 19 9.10 -7.34 19.11
N LEU A 20 9.25 -7.89 17.91
CA LEU A 20 10.39 -7.61 17.03
C LEU A 20 9.89 -7.04 15.70
N THR A 21 10.70 -6.22 15.04
CA THR A 21 10.53 -6.04 13.59
C THR A 21 10.97 -7.30 12.87
N VAL A 22 10.49 -7.51 11.65
CA VAL A 22 10.92 -8.65 10.85
C VAL A 22 12.42 -8.61 10.55
N THR A 23 13.03 -7.42 10.47
CA THR A 23 14.47 -7.25 10.31
C THR A 23 15.22 -7.78 11.55
N GLU A 24 14.79 -7.41 12.75
CA GLU A 24 15.33 -7.96 14.01
C GLU A 24 15.10 -9.46 14.14
N LEU A 25 13.92 -9.96 13.74
CA LEU A 25 13.60 -11.38 13.74
C LEU A 25 14.57 -12.18 12.87
N LYS A 26 14.83 -11.73 11.64
CA LYS A 26 15.75 -12.41 10.72
C LYS A 26 17.15 -12.52 11.32
N GLN A 27 17.62 -11.46 12.00
CA GLN A 27 18.89 -11.50 12.72
C GLN A 27 18.87 -12.51 13.88
N LEU A 28 17.81 -12.52 14.69
CA LEU A 28 17.65 -13.48 15.78
C LEU A 28 17.65 -14.93 15.25
N VAL A 29 16.96 -15.21 14.14
CA VAL A 29 16.90 -16.55 13.56
C VAL A 29 18.27 -17.03 13.07
N LEU A 30 19.13 -16.14 12.56
CA LEU A 30 20.50 -16.49 12.20
C LEU A 30 21.34 -16.91 13.42
N GLU A 31 21.06 -16.31 14.59
CA GLU A 31 21.82 -16.56 15.82
C GLU A 31 21.36 -17.82 16.56
N VAL A 32 20.06 -18.04 16.68
CA VAL A 32 19.50 -19.10 17.53
C VAL A 32 18.67 -20.15 16.79
N GLY A 33 18.38 -19.93 15.51
CA GLY A 33 17.51 -20.78 14.71
C GLY A 33 16.01 -20.55 14.95
N VAL A 34 15.19 -21.02 14.01
CA VAL A 34 13.73 -20.81 13.97
C VAL A 34 13.04 -21.28 15.25
N LYS A 35 13.32 -22.51 15.69
CA LYS A 35 12.68 -23.12 16.86
C LYS A 35 12.92 -22.32 18.14
N GLN A 36 14.15 -21.87 18.38
CA GLN A 36 14.49 -21.11 19.57
C GLN A 36 13.96 -19.66 19.48
N ALA A 37 14.00 -19.05 18.30
CA ALA A 37 13.44 -17.73 18.05
C ALA A 37 11.92 -17.70 18.33
N THR A 38 11.19 -18.75 17.95
CA THR A 38 9.72 -18.89 18.17
C THR A 38 9.32 -18.71 19.64
N THR A 39 10.18 -19.10 20.59
CA THR A 39 9.88 -18.93 22.04
C THR A 39 10.19 -17.54 22.59
N GLN A 40 10.80 -16.67 21.78
CA GLN A 40 11.35 -15.37 22.17
C GLN A 40 10.60 -14.19 21.55
N VAL A 41 9.58 -14.43 20.72
CA VAL A 41 8.82 -13.39 20.04
C VAL A 41 7.34 -13.75 20.05
N ASP A 42 6.50 -12.80 20.44
CA ASP A 42 5.05 -12.91 20.43
C ASP A 42 4.44 -12.28 19.17
N VAL A 43 5.05 -11.19 18.68
CA VAL A 43 4.58 -10.44 17.51
C VAL A 43 5.75 -10.00 16.64
N ILE A 44 5.59 -10.20 15.33
CA ILE A 44 6.52 -9.70 14.32
C ILE A 44 5.87 -8.51 13.62
N THR A 45 6.54 -7.38 13.57
CA THR A 45 6.05 -6.18 12.88
C THR A 45 6.72 -6.02 11.52
N THR A 46 5.91 -5.70 10.52
CA THR A 46 6.32 -5.50 9.12
C THR A 46 5.93 -4.11 8.66
N GLY A 47 6.50 -3.65 7.56
CA GLY A 47 6.25 -2.30 7.07
C GLY A 47 6.51 -2.12 5.59
N THR A 48 5.76 -1.21 4.98
CA THR A 48 6.07 -0.65 3.67
C THR A 48 5.79 0.85 3.67
N PHE A 49 6.52 1.58 2.83
CA PHE A 49 6.20 2.95 2.45
C PHE A 49 6.48 3.11 0.96
N GLU A 50 5.42 3.07 0.16
CA GLU A 50 5.53 3.06 -1.29
C GLU A 50 4.34 3.79 -1.94
N PRO A 51 4.43 4.15 -3.23
CA PRO A 51 3.30 4.70 -3.95
C PRO A 51 2.20 3.65 -4.11
N MET A 52 1.02 4.00 -3.64
CA MET A 52 -0.18 3.18 -3.63
C MET A 52 -1.22 3.85 -4.52
N GLU A 53 -1.04 3.70 -5.82
CA GLU A 53 -1.85 4.36 -6.84
C GLU A 53 -3.36 4.12 -6.68
N SER A 54 -3.77 2.89 -6.39
CA SER A 54 -5.18 2.54 -6.16
C SER A 54 -5.62 2.83 -4.74
N SER A 55 -5.37 4.08 -4.31
CA SER A 55 -5.90 4.67 -3.10
C SER A 55 -7.00 5.66 -3.43
N GLY A 56 -7.95 5.84 -2.52
CA GLY A 56 -9.00 6.83 -2.69
C GLY A 56 -9.63 7.22 -1.37
N ALA A 57 -10.11 8.45 -1.31
CA ALA A 57 -10.77 9.02 -0.15
C ALA A 57 -12.29 9.04 -0.33
N VAL A 58 -13.00 8.47 0.63
CA VAL A 58 -14.43 8.72 0.80
C VAL A 58 -14.59 9.94 1.70
N ILE A 59 -15.36 10.92 1.24
CA ILE A 59 -15.58 12.19 1.92
C ILE A 59 -17.09 12.44 2.01
N ASN A 60 -17.59 12.73 3.21
CA ASN A 60 -18.92 13.28 3.41
C ASN A 60 -18.78 14.74 3.86
N LEU A 61 -19.32 15.66 3.06
CA LEU A 61 -19.18 17.10 3.31
C LEU A 61 -20.14 17.64 4.38
N GLY A 62 -21.19 16.88 4.73
CA GLY A 62 -22.36 17.44 5.37
C GLY A 62 -23.24 18.24 4.40
N GLN A 63 -24.49 18.48 4.80
CA GLN A 63 -25.42 19.28 4.00
C GLN A 63 -25.10 20.77 4.13
N THR A 64 -25.30 21.50 3.05
CA THR A 64 -25.34 22.96 3.05
C THR A 64 -26.71 23.46 3.53
N ASP A 65 -26.83 24.76 3.82
CA ASP A 65 -28.13 25.40 4.07
C ASP A 65 -28.35 26.59 3.12
N PRO A 66 -29.23 26.50 2.10
CA PRO A 66 -30.13 25.38 1.82
C PRO A 66 -29.41 24.11 1.32
N PRO A 67 -30.02 22.92 1.43
CA PRO A 67 -29.38 21.63 1.12
C PRO A 67 -29.08 21.46 -0.37
N ILE A 68 -28.08 20.63 -0.67
CA ILE A 68 -27.57 20.38 -2.02
C ILE A 68 -27.51 18.89 -2.34
N LYS A 69 -27.86 18.55 -3.58
CA LYS A 69 -27.61 17.24 -4.19
C LYS A 69 -26.52 17.41 -5.22
N ILE A 70 -25.32 16.98 -4.88
CA ILE A 70 -24.12 17.13 -5.71
C ILE A 70 -24.33 16.36 -7.02
N ARG A 71 -24.10 17.05 -8.14
CA ARG A 71 -24.03 16.45 -9.47
C ARG A 71 -22.59 16.37 -9.96
N SER A 72 -21.82 17.42 -9.69
CA SER A 72 -20.41 17.53 -10.07
C SER A 72 -19.67 18.27 -8.97
N CYS A 73 -18.45 17.84 -8.67
CA CYS A 73 -17.65 18.36 -7.57
C CYS A 73 -16.19 18.42 -7.99
N TRP A 74 -15.49 19.45 -7.52
CA TRP A 74 -14.05 19.62 -7.67
C TRP A 74 -13.44 20.00 -6.34
N LEU A 75 -12.28 19.42 -6.05
CA LEU A 75 -11.40 19.81 -4.97
C LEU A 75 -10.11 20.35 -5.59
N ASP A 76 -9.76 21.62 -5.35
CA ASP A 76 -8.61 22.30 -5.99
C ASP A 76 -8.49 22.05 -7.51
N GLY A 77 -9.63 22.04 -8.21
CA GLY A 77 -9.70 21.83 -9.67
C GLY A 77 -9.58 20.37 -10.13
N VAL A 78 -9.51 19.40 -9.21
CA VAL A 78 -9.53 17.97 -9.49
C VAL A 78 -10.96 17.44 -9.32
N SER A 79 -11.51 16.82 -10.36
CA SER A 79 -12.85 16.23 -10.34
C SER A 79 -12.99 15.16 -9.26
N VAL A 80 -14.13 15.10 -8.60
CA VAL A 80 -14.43 14.14 -7.52
C VAL A 80 -15.77 13.47 -7.81
N TYR A 81 -15.83 12.13 -7.67
CA TYR A 81 -17.05 11.37 -7.95
C TYR A 81 -18.10 11.60 -6.86
N GLY A 82 -19.29 12.09 -7.21
CA GLY A 82 -20.38 12.37 -6.26
C GLY A 82 -21.56 11.40 -6.29
N GLY A 83 -21.45 10.28 -7.01
CA GLY A 83 -22.59 9.37 -7.26
C GLY A 83 -22.94 8.42 -6.12
N LEU A 84 -22.42 8.65 -4.90
CA LEU A 84 -22.64 7.78 -3.73
C LEU A 84 -23.83 8.24 -2.87
N GLY A 85 -24.21 9.51 -2.97
CA GLY A 85 -25.22 10.13 -2.11
C GLY A 85 -25.39 11.60 -2.45
N ALA A 86 -26.17 12.34 -1.65
CA ALA A 86 -26.38 13.76 -1.92
C ALA A 86 -25.11 14.59 -1.72
N VAL A 87 -24.26 14.23 -0.76
CA VAL A 87 -23.03 14.95 -0.37
C VAL A 87 -21.86 14.00 -0.08
N ASP A 88 -21.96 12.77 -0.57
CA ASP A 88 -20.93 11.73 -0.47
C ASP A 88 -20.07 11.71 -1.73
N LEU A 89 -18.77 11.71 -1.52
CA LEU A 89 -17.76 11.89 -2.55
C LEU A 89 -16.72 10.77 -2.50
N TYR A 90 -16.16 10.42 -3.66
CA TYR A 90 -14.98 9.56 -3.78
C TYR A 90 -13.91 10.24 -4.65
N LEU A 91 -12.74 10.49 -4.07
CA LEU A 91 -11.58 11.07 -4.74
C LEU A 91 -10.49 10.00 -4.90
N GLY A 92 -10.19 9.61 -6.15
CA GLY A 92 -9.06 8.72 -6.44
C GLY A 92 -7.71 9.43 -6.38
N ALA A 93 -6.68 8.78 -5.85
CA ALA A 93 -5.33 9.35 -5.74
C ALA A 93 -4.69 9.68 -7.11
N SER A 94 -5.06 8.92 -8.14
CA SER A 94 -4.61 9.12 -9.53
C SER A 94 -5.45 10.11 -10.32
N GLN A 95 -6.51 10.68 -9.72
CA GLN A 95 -7.37 11.61 -10.44
C GLN A 95 -6.57 12.87 -10.77
N GLU A 96 -6.49 13.19 -12.06
CA GLU A 96 -5.80 14.37 -12.56
C GLU A 96 -6.73 15.59 -12.58
N PRO A 97 -6.17 16.81 -12.52
CA PRO A 97 -6.93 18.05 -12.67
C PRO A 97 -7.54 18.15 -14.06
N ASP A 98 -8.70 18.79 -14.15
CA ASP A 98 -9.40 19.01 -15.43
C ASP A 98 -8.65 19.99 -16.35
N SER A 99 -7.72 20.78 -15.80
CA SER A 99 -6.92 21.77 -16.51
C SER A 99 -5.44 21.43 -16.43
N GLU A 100 -4.76 21.50 -17.56
CA GLU A 100 -3.30 21.32 -17.67
C GLU A 100 -2.50 22.41 -16.93
N MET A 101 -3.14 23.50 -16.48
CA MET A 101 -2.46 24.59 -15.76
C MET A 101 -1.96 24.17 -14.36
N THR A 102 -2.53 23.12 -13.77
CA THR A 102 -2.08 22.61 -12.46
C THR A 102 -0.93 21.63 -12.66
N VAL A 103 0.30 22.14 -12.70
CA VAL A 103 1.49 21.34 -12.99
C VAL A 103 1.77 20.33 -11.87
N ASN A 104 1.84 19.03 -12.21
CA ASN A 104 2.32 17.93 -11.38
C ASN A 104 1.58 17.71 -10.04
N ARG A 105 0.25 17.90 -10.00
CA ARG A 105 -0.60 17.62 -8.82
C ARG A 105 -1.88 16.89 -9.23
N GLY A 106 -2.54 16.24 -8.28
CA GLY A 106 -3.78 15.49 -8.49
C GLY A 106 -4.39 15.01 -7.18
N GLY A 107 -5.31 14.05 -7.24
CA GLY A 107 -6.10 13.61 -6.09
C GLY A 107 -5.28 13.16 -4.89
N GLY A 108 -4.15 12.47 -5.10
CA GLY A 108 -3.25 12.04 -4.03
C GLY A 108 -2.65 13.22 -3.24
N HIS A 109 -2.43 14.35 -3.91
CA HIS A 109 -1.95 15.57 -3.25
C HIS A 109 -3.03 16.22 -2.40
N ILE A 110 -4.27 16.26 -2.90
CA ILE A 110 -5.42 16.79 -2.15
C ILE A 110 -5.70 15.94 -0.91
N ILE A 111 -5.67 14.60 -1.06
CA ILE A 111 -5.82 13.67 0.07
C ILE A 111 -4.75 13.94 1.14
N ALA A 112 -3.48 14.01 0.72
CA ALA A 112 -2.37 14.28 1.64
C ALA A 112 -2.48 15.67 2.30
N ASP A 113 -2.93 16.68 1.57
CA ASP A 113 -3.11 18.04 2.09
C ASP A 113 -4.23 18.10 3.13
N LEU A 114 -5.38 17.44 2.89
CA LEU A 114 -6.45 17.31 3.89
C LEU A 114 -5.95 16.59 5.15
N ILE A 115 -5.22 15.48 5.02
CA ILE A 115 -4.63 14.74 6.16
C ILE A 115 -3.67 15.64 6.96
N ALA A 116 -2.87 16.45 6.27
CA ALA A 116 -1.98 17.45 6.85
C ALA A 116 -2.71 18.64 7.49
N GLY A 117 -4.05 18.66 7.48
CA GLY A 117 -4.87 19.73 8.03
C GLY A 117 -4.90 21.00 7.18
N LYS A 118 -4.45 20.92 5.92
CA LYS A 118 -4.51 22.06 5.00
C LYS A 118 -5.90 22.24 4.44
N SER A 119 -6.15 23.49 4.07
CA SER A 119 -7.36 23.92 3.39
C SER A 119 -7.34 23.55 1.91
N VAL A 120 -8.48 23.08 1.40
CA VAL A 120 -8.70 22.72 0.00
C VAL A 120 -9.94 23.46 -0.50
N ASN A 121 -9.89 24.01 -1.71
CA ASN A 121 -11.04 24.69 -2.31
C ASN A 121 -12.04 23.66 -2.83
N LEU A 122 -13.29 23.81 -2.42
CA LEU A 122 -14.41 22.99 -2.83
C LEU A 122 -15.28 23.79 -3.80
N LYS A 123 -15.52 23.23 -4.99
CA LYS A 123 -16.51 23.72 -5.94
C LYS A 123 -17.52 22.64 -6.27
N VAL A 124 -18.80 22.97 -6.15
CA VAL A 124 -19.90 22.03 -6.32
C VAL A 124 -20.95 22.62 -7.25
N LEU A 125 -21.42 21.80 -8.18
CA LEU A 125 -22.65 22.01 -8.93
C LEU A 125 -23.69 21.00 -8.47
N GLY A 126 -24.82 21.53 -7.99
CA GLY A 126 -25.96 20.78 -7.54
C GLY A 126 -26.93 20.45 -8.68
N LYS A 127 -27.84 19.52 -8.42
CA LYS A 127 -29.05 19.29 -9.23
C LYS A 127 -30.27 19.80 -8.45
N PRO A 128 -30.72 21.05 -8.67
CA PRO A 128 -31.89 21.60 -8.00
C PRO A 128 -33.12 20.69 -8.12
N ASN A 129 -33.81 20.50 -7.01
CA ASN A 129 -35.10 19.82 -6.88
C ASN A 129 -35.76 20.23 -5.56
N ASP A 130 -36.98 19.77 -5.29
CA ASP A 130 -37.77 20.18 -4.12
C ASP A 130 -37.08 19.91 -2.78
N CYS A 131 -36.27 18.86 -2.67
CA CYS A 131 -35.51 18.53 -1.45
C CYS A 131 -34.15 19.23 -1.37
N TYR A 132 -33.59 19.65 -2.51
CA TYR A 132 -32.24 20.20 -2.62
C TYR A 132 -32.24 21.40 -3.57
N PRO A 133 -32.67 22.59 -3.13
CA PRO A 133 -32.88 23.72 -4.03
C PRO A 133 -31.57 24.41 -4.44
N ARG A 134 -30.45 24.16 -3.73
CA ARG A 134 -29.17 24.81 -4.01
C ARG A 134 -28.56 24.30 -5.34
N ALA A 135 -28.28 25.23 -6.25
CA ALA A 135 -27.72 24.93 -7.57
C ALA A 135 -26.17 24.88 -7.62
N SER A 136 -25.51 25.61 -6.74
CA SER A 136 -24.04 25.64 -6.66
C SER A 136 -23.58 25.98 -5.24
N PHE A 137 -22.34 25.61 -4.92
CA PHE A 137 -21.68 25.97 -3.68
C PHE A 137 -20.17 26.02 -3.90
N GLU A 138 -19.53 27.09 -3.42
CA GLU A 138 -18.08 27.21 -3.40
C GLU A 138 -17.65 27.63 -2.00
N THR A 139 -16.64 26.97 -1.46
CA THR A 139 -16.07 27.25 -0.13
C THR A 139 -14.67 26.63 -0.03
N THR A 140 -14.06 26.77 1.13
CA THR A 140 -12.85 26.04 1.52
C THR A 140 -13.21 25.02 2.60
N ILE A 141 -12.61 23.84 2.55
CA ILE A 141 -12.77 22.78 3.54
C ILE A 141 -11.42 22.34 4.13
N THR A 142 -11.46 21.79 5.34
CA THR A 142 -10.34 21.07 5.99
C THR A 142 -10.83 19.70 6.46
N LYS A 143 -9.93 18.83 6.95
CA LYS A 143 -10.33 17.55 7.55
C LYS A 143 -11.30 17.70 8.74
N ASP A 144 -11.23 18.82 9.45
CA ASP A 144 -12.06 19.09 10.63
C ASP A 144 -13.42 19.70 10.27
N SER A 145 -13.56 20.26 9.06
CA SER A 145 -14.81 20.88 8.59
C SER A 145 -15.72 19.94 7.80
N ILE A 146 -15.36 18.67 7.66
CA ILE A 146 -16.12 17.63 6.93
C ILE A 146 -16.51 16.51 7.90
N ASN A 147 -17.64 15.84 7.66
CA ASN A 147 -18.18 14.86 8.60
C ASN A 147 -17.34 13.58 8.64
N GLN A 148 -17.18 12.93 7.48
CA GLN A 148 -16.39 11.72 7.32
C GLN A 148 -15.29 11.95 6.31
N PHE A 149 -14.10 11.42 6.63
CA PHE A 149 -12.96 11.41 5.74
C PHE A 149 -12.13 10.16 6.05
N TYR A 150 -12.21 9.17 5.18
CA TYR A 150 -11.49 7.92 5.33
C TYR A 150 -10.97 7.44 3.98
N LEU A 151 -9.88 6.68 4.01
CA LEU A 151 -9.36 6.05 2.81
C LEU A 151 -10.03 4.69 2.62
N PHE A 152 -10.55 4.47 1.41
CA PHE A 152 -10.90 3.14 0.92
C PHE A 152 -10.07 2.87 -0.33
N ASN A 153 -9.06 2.03 -0.14
CA ASN A 153 -8.05 1.73 -1.14
C ASN A 153 -8.38 0.35 -1.73
N PRO A 154 -8.99 0.28 -2.93
CA PRO A 154 -9.42 -0.99 -3.51
C PRO A 154 -8.27 -1.94 -3.84
N ARG A 155 -7.01 -1.47 -3.82
CA ARG A 155 -5.82 -2.29 -4.00
C ARG A 155 -4.55 -1.58 -3.53
N ASN A 156 -3.94 -2.08 -2.49
CA ASN A 156 -2.61 -1.72 -1.99
C ASN A 156 -1.79 -3.01 -1.80
N LEU A 157 -0.70 -2.93 -1.04
CA LEU A 157 0.14 -4.03 -0.57
C LEU A 157 0.21 -5.21 -1.52
N TYR A 158 1.19 -5.20 -2.41
CA TYR A 158 1.47 -6.33 -3.27
C TYR A 158 2.42 -7.31 -2.59
N GLN A 159 2.11 -8.60 -2.67
CA GLN A 159 2.97 -9.67 -2.17
C GLN A 159 4.30 -9.73 -2.89
N ASN A 160 4.28 -9.50 -4.20
CA ASN A 160 5.46 -9.29 -5.02
C ASN A 160 5.08 -8.29 -6.11
N PHE A 161 6.07 -7.68 -6.74
CA PHE A 161 5.86 -6.81 -7.88
C PHE A 161 6.75 -7.21 -9.05
N ILE A 162 7.17 -6.24 -9.85
CA ILE A 162 8.02 -6.42 -11.02
C ILE A 162 9.20 -5.45 -11.02
N VAL A 163 10.17 -5.75 -11.87
CA VAL A 163 11.24 -4.81 -12.26
C VAL A 163 10.98 -4.36 -13.70
N GLY A 164 10.83 -3.06 -13.90
CA GLY A 164 10.71 -2.45 -15.22
C GLY A 164 12.07 -2.04 -15.77
N VAL A 165 12.34 -2.42 -17.02
CA VAL A 165 13.49 -1.95 -17.81
C VAL A 165 13.02 -1.52 -19.20
N ASN A 166 13.90 -0.89 -19.97
CA ASN A 166 13.57 -0.39 -21.30
C ASN A 166 14.72 -0.68 -22.27
N SER A 167 14.53 -1.65 -23.17
CA SER A 167 15.53 -1.97 -24.21
C SER A 167 15.50 -1.02 -25.41
N GLY A 168 14.45 -0.21 -25.55
CA GLY A 168 14.24 0.67 -26.70
C GLY A 168 15.11 1.93 -26.68
N ASP A 169 14.90 2.80 -27.67
CA ASP A 169 15.75 3.97 -27.90
C ASP A 169 15.25 5.28 -27.29
N GLN A 170 13.99 5.30 -26.83
CA GLN A 170 13.34 6.46 -26.22
C GLN A 170 13.10 6.24 -24.74
N ILE A 171 13.09 7.32 -23.96
CA ILE A 171 12.69 7.27 -22.56
C ILE A 171 11.20 6.87 -22.44
N LEU A 172 10.87 6.02 -21.49
CA LEU A 172 9.50 5.65 -21.16
C LEU A 172 9.10 6.25 -19.82
N TYR A 173 7.90 6.80 -19.75
CA TYR A 173 7.29 7.32 -18.53
C TYR A 173 6.19 6.36 -18.08
N THR A 174 6.32 5.82 -16.87
CA THR A 174 5.51 4.69 -16.40
C THR A 174 5.08 4.89 -14.95
N TYR A 175 4.25 3.97 -14.41
CA TYR A 175 3.91 3.91 -12.98
C TYR A 175 5.10 3.60 -12.07
N LEU A 176 6.23 3.13 -12.63
CA LEU A 176 7.50 2.98 -11.91
C LEU A 176 8.35 4.26 -11.99
N GLY A 177 7.90 5.28 -12.72
CA GLY A 177 8.70 6.44 -13.09
C GLY A 177 9.41 6.26 -14.43
N ALA A 178 10.51 6.98 -14.62
CA ALA A 178 11.24 7.02 -15.88
C ALA A 178 12.11 5.77 -16.08
N LEU A 179 11.94 5.10 -17.23
CA LEU A 179 12.80 4.03 -17.71
C LEU A 179 13.64 4.54 -18.88
N ASN A 180 14.94 4.66 -18.65
CA ASN A 180 15.93 5.16 -19.59
C ASN A 180 16.17 4.15 -20.72
N PRO A 181 16.38 4.62 -21.96
CA PRO A 181 16.58 3.77 -23.12
C PRO A 181 17.84 2.90 -22.98
N ARG A 182 17.90 1.83 -23.78
CA ARG A 182 19.03 0.89 -23.90
C ARG A 182 19.48 0.33 -22.55
N LEU A 183 18.51 -0.11 -21.75
CA LEU A 183 18.70 -0.67 -20.40
C LEU A 183 19.45 0.29 -19.46
N GLY A 184 19.19 1.60 -19.57
CA GLY A 184 19.88 2.61 -18.77
C GLY A 184 19.59 2.56 -17.27
N ASN A 185 18.46 1.96 -16.88
CA ASN A 185 18.10 1.69 -15.48
C ASN A 185 17.07 0.54 -15.37
N ALA A 186 16.96 0.02 -14.15
CA ALA A 186 15.96 -0.94 -13.73
C ALA A 186 15.23 -0.39 -12.51
N VAL A 187 13.92 -0.23 -12.59
CA VAL A 187 13.12 0.35 -11.50
C VAL A 187 12.17 -0.70 -10.96
N TYR A 188 12.03 -0.79 -9.64
CA TYR A 188 11.20 -1.80 -8.99
C TYR A 188 10.39 -1.21 -7.84
N ALA A 189 9.24 -1.81 -7.55
CA ALA A 189 8.45 -1.52 -6.34
C ALA A 189 8.53 -2.70 -5.37
N ASN A 190 7.94 -2.53 -4.17
CA ASN A 190 8.08 -3.38 -3.00
C ASN A 190 9.46 -3.27 -2.30
N PRO A 191 9.50 -3.11 -0.96
CA PRO A 191 10.74 -2.92 -0.21
C PRO A 191 11.51 -4.23 0.10
N GLY A 192 11.10 -5.36 -0.46
CA GLY A 192 11.69 -6.68 -0.22
C GLY A 192 11.22 -7.28 1.10
N ALA A 193 12.09 -8.03 1.78
CA ALA A 193 11.73 -8.92 2.89
C ALA A 193 11.10 -8.24 4.13
N ILE A 194 11.12 -6.90 4.22
CA ILE A 194 10.41 -6.11 5.23
C ILE A 194 8.90 -5.99 4.95
N ALA A 195 8.47 -6.19 3.69
CA ALA A 195 7.08 -5.99 3.29
C ALA A 195 6.16 -7.06 3.94
N PRO A 196 4.93 -6.70 4.34
CA PRO A 196 4.04 -7.58 5.08
C PRO A 196 3.81 -8.96 4.46
N LEU A 197 3.40 -8.98 3.19
CA LEU A 197 2.90 -10.18 2.52
C LEU A 197 3.99 -11.20 2.14
N TRP A 198 5.27 -10.82 2.16
CA TRP A 198 6.37 -11.78 2.04
C TRP A 198 6.47 -12.69 3.27
N ASN A 199 6.11 -12.15 4.43
CA ASN A 199 6.26 -12.79 5.73
C ASN A 199 5.01 -13.60 6.14
N ASP A 200 3.97 -13.57 5.30
CA ASP A 200 2.82 -14.50 5.32
C ASP A 200 2.53 -15.00 3.90
N PRO A 201 3.46 -15.78 3.30
CA PRO A 201 3.45 -16.07 1.86
C PRO A 201 2.21 -16.86 1.41
N ASP A 202 1.63 -17.65 2.30
CA ASP A 202 0.45 -18.49 2.05
C ASP A 202 -0.85 -17.86 2.65
N LEU A 203 -0.82 -16.59 3.10
CA LEU A 203 -1.97 -15.85 3.65
C LEU A 203 -2.66 -16.56 4.84
N ARG A 204 -1.86 -17.15 5.74
CA ARG A 204 -2.34 -17.89 6.92
C ARG A 204 -2.80 -16.96 8.05
N LEU A 205 -2.27 -15.75 8.11
CA LEU A 205 -2.49 -14.79 9.20
C LEU A 205 -3.27 -13.56 8.75
N ILE A 206 -2.96 -13.05 7.56
CA ILE A 206 -3.55 -11.83 7.02
C ILE A 206 -4.85 -12.16 6.31
N GLY A 207 -5.95 -11.59 6.80
CA GLY A 207 -7.29 -11.76 6.25
C GLY A 207 -8.15 -10.51 6.40
N ILE A 208 -9.41 -10.61 6.00
CA ILE A 208 -10.39 -9.55 6.18
C ILE A 208 -10.53 -9.26 7.68
N GLY A 209 -10.50 -7.99 8.07
CA GLY A 209 -10.59 -7.57 9.47
C GLY A 209 -9.27 -7.58 10.23
N THR A 210 -8.15 -8.01 9.62
CA THR A 210 -6.81 -7.82 10.22
C THR A 210 -6.57 -6.32 10.45
N LYS A 211 -6.32 -5.94 11.71
CA LYS A 211 -6.05 -4.57 12.14
C LYS A 211 -4.61 -4.21 11.78
N ILE A 212 -4.42 -3.04 11.20
CA ILE A 212 -3.14 -2.61 10.64
C ILE A 212 -2.80 -1.18 11.07
N PHE A 213 -1.52 -0.85 11.03
CA PHE A 213 -1.06 0.54 10.99
C PHE A 213 -1.23 1.04 9.56
N MET A 214 -1.97 2.14 9.37
CA MET A 214 -2.19 2.72 8.05
C MET A 214 -2.09 4.24 8.14
N GLY A 215 -1.09 4.81 7.47
CA GLY A 215 -0.91 6.26 7.40
C GLY A 215 -0.68 6.95 8.76
N GLY A 216 -0.20 6.25 9.79
CA GLY A 216 -0.09 6.83 11.14
C GLY A 216 -1.34 6.75 11.99
N GLY A 217 -2.39 6.06 11.51
CA GLY A 217 -3.61 5.75 12.25
C GLY A 217 -3.91 4.24 12.22
N ILE A 218 -5.09 3.88 12.73
CA ILE A 218 -5.60 2.50 12.67
C ILE A 218 -6.35 2.30 11.35
N GLY A 219 -6.05 1.20 10.68
CA GLY A 219 -6.80 0.71 9.53
C GLY A 219 -7.09 -0.78 9.63
N TYR A 220 -7.73 -1.31 8.58
CA TYR A 220 -8.09 -2.72 8.47
C TYR A 220 -7.91 -3.21 7.03
N VAL A 221 -7.62 -4.50 6.88
CA VAL A 221 -7.80 -5.19 5.61
C VAL A 221 -9.30 -5.33 5.34
N ALA A 222 -9.78 -4.68 4.28
CA ALA A 222 -11.18 -4.67 3.89
C ALA A 222 -11.55 -5.81 2.94
N TRP A 223 -10.60 -6.22 2.08
CA TRP A 223 -10.80 -7.27 1.07
C TRP A 223 -9.45 -7.71 0.45
N GLU A 224 -9.47 -8.62 -0.53
CA GLU A 224 -8.29 -9.14 -1.26
C GLU A 224 -7.67 -8.15 -2.25
N GLY A 225 -8.41 -7.12 -2.66
CA GLY A 225 -7.99 -6.11 -3.62
C GLY A 225 -8.18 -6.49 -5.09
N THR A 226 -8.34 -5.48 -5.95
CA THR A 226 -8.78 -5.66 -7.36
C THR A 226 -7.78 -6.34 -8.28
N GLN A 227 -6.55 -6.62 -7.84
CA GLN A 227 -5.57 -7.42 -8.58
C GLN A 227 -5.00 -8.59 -7.77
N HIS A 228 -5.82 -9.19 -6.92
CA HIS A 228 -5.42 -10.35 -6.14
C HIS A 228 -5.18 -11.59 -7.01
N PHE A 229 -3.92 -12.00 -7.20
CA PHE A 229 -3.54 -13.14 -8.05
C PHE A 229 -2.73 -14.23 -7.31
N PRO A 230 -3.32 -14.98 -6.38
CA PRO A 230 -2.58 -15.84 -5.45
C PRO A 230 -1.91 -17.06 -6.13
N LEU A 231 -2.41 -17.48 -7.29
CA LEU A 231 -1.98 -18.66 -8.07
C LEU A 231 -0.70 -18.45 -8.90
N GLN A 232 0.19 -17.55 -8.48
CA GLN A 232 1.49 -17.38 -9.12
C GLN A 232 2.42 -18.57 -8.92
N LYS A 233 3.39 -18.74 -9.83
CA LYS A 233 4.51 -19.65 -9.62
C LYS A 233 5.26 -19.24 -8.35
N ARG A 234 5.58 -20.22 -7.50
CA ARG A 234 6.26 -20.04 -6.22
C ARG A 234 7.58 -20.79 -6.18
N LEU A 235 8.53 -20.27 -5.41
CA LEU A 235 9.78 -20.94 -5.06
C LEU A 235 9.52 -22.04 -4.00
N PRO A 236 10.50 -22.93 -3.71
CA PRO A 236 10.37 -23.92 -2.63
C PRO A 236 10.04 -23.32 -1.26
N ASN A 237 10.51 -22.09 -0.98
CA ASN A 237 10.17 -21.34 0.24
C ASN A 237 8.75 -20.75 0.24
N ARG A 238 7.91 -21.06 -0.77
CA ARG A 238 6.52 -20.64 -0.99
C ARG A 238 6.32 -19.20 -1.44
N THR A 239 7.40 -18.42 -1.58
CA THR A 239 7.31 -17.03 -2.03
C THR A 239 7.06 -16.95 -3.55
N PRO A 240 6.17 -16.06 -4.04
CA PRO A 240 5.85 -15.96 -5.47
C PRO A 240 6.96 -15.26 -6.27
N VAL A 241 7.10 -15.60 -7.56
CA VAL A 241 8.15 -15.02 -8.45
C VAL A 241 7.69 -13.80 -9.27
N ALA A 242 6.41 -13.45 -9.17
CA ALA A 242 5.72 -12.40 -9.92
C ALA A 242 4.55 -11.85 -9.08
N PRO A 243 3.87 -10.76 -9.51
CA PRO A 243 2.77 -10.17 -8.74
C PRO A 243 1.70 -11.17 -8.37
N ALA A 244 1.43 -11.29 -7.07
CA ALA A 244 0.55 -12.31 -6.51
C ALA A 244 -0.60 -11.69 -5.70
N ALA A 245 -0.71 -12.01 -4.40
CA ALA A 245 -1.74 -11.44 -3.55
C ALA A 245 -1.62 -9.91 -3.42
N THR A 246 -2.77 -9.25 -3.33
CA THR A 246 -2.91 -7.84 -2.94
C THR A 246 -3.76 -7.71 -1.68
N LEU A 247 -3.96 -6.49 -1.17
CA LEU A 247 -4.93 -6.19 -0.13
C LEU A 247 -5.73 -4.93 -0.46
N ALA A 248 -7.04 -4.94 -0.26
CA ALA A 248 -7.83 -3.72 -0.15
C ALA A 248 -7.80 -3.24 1.31
N LEU A 249 -7.59 -1.94 1.50
CA LEU A 249 -7.41 -1.36 2.83
C LEU A 249 -8.47 -0.28 3.10
N ILE A 250 -8.90 -0.18 4.36
CA ILE A 250 -9.77 0.88 4.85
C ILE A 250 -9.18 1.49 6.12
N GLY A 251 -9.17 2.81 6.25
CA GLY A 251 -8.63 3.48 7.43
C GLY A 251 -9.14 4.92 7.59
N ASP A 252 -9.31 5.36 8.84
CA ASP A 252 -9.78 6.71 9.15
C ASP A 252 -8.68 7.74 8.84
N ALA A 253 -8.91 8.57 7.82
CA ALA A 253 -7.95 9.54 7.36
C ALA A 253 -7.81 10.73 8.33
N LYS A 254 -8.78 10.95 9.21
CA LYS A 254 -8.70 12.00 10.23
C LYS A 254 -7.63 11.69 11.29
N GLN A 255 -7.33 10.42 11.51
CA GLN A 255 -6.29 9.94 12.45
C GLN A 255 -4.91 9.81 11.81
N MET A 256 -4.82 9.90 10.48
CA MET A 256 -3.57 9.77 9.75
C MET A 256 -2.67 10.98 9.95
N GLN A 257 -1.36 10.77 9.77
CA GLN A 257 -0.32 11.76 9.97
C GLN A 257 0.44 12.03 8.65
N PRO A 258 0.78 13.28 8.35
CA PRO A 258 1.33 13.70 7.05
C PRO A 258 2.71 13.12 6.73
N GLU A 259 3.47 12.67 7.72
CA GLU A 259 4.73 11.96 7.50
C GLU A 259 4.54 10.59 6.84
N TRP A 260 3.38 9.97 7.03
CA TRP A 260 3.03 8.63 6.53
C TRP A 260 2.12 8.65 5.30
N VAL A 261 1.63 9.83 4.90
CA VAL A 261 0.76 9.99 3.72
C VAL A 261 1.22 11.19 2.90
N ARG A 262 1.77 10.95 1.71
CA ARG A 262 2.32 12.01 0.85
C ARG A 262 1.82 11.90 -0.58
N GLY A 263 1.30 12.98 -1.13
CA GLY A 263 1.05 13.07 -2.57
C GLY A 263 2.36 12.96 -3.35
N CYS A 264 2.35 12.22 -4.45
CA CYS A 264 3.49 12.15 -5.37
C CYS A 264 3.02 12.21 -6.82
N TYR A 265 3.94 12.55 -7.72
CA TYR A 265 3.66 12.67 -9.15
C TYR A 265 4.78 12.02 -9.96
N PHE A 266 4.41 11.11 -10.84
CA PHE A 266 5.31 10.50 -11.81
C PHE A 266 5.22 11.29 -13.11
N ARG A 267 6.34 11.90 -13.52
CA ARG A 267 6.39 12.73 -14.73
C ARG A 267 5.82 11.99 -15.94
N ASN A 268 4.85 12.61 -16.61
CA ASN A 268 4.13 12.09 -17.78
C ASN A 268 3.42 10.74 -17.58
N TYR A 269 3.20 10.34 -16.32
CA TYR A 269 2.37 9.20 -15.97
C TYR A 269 1.17 9.62 -15.11
N GLY A 270 1.41 10.41 -14.06
CA GLY A 270 0.33 11.05 -13.29
C GLY A 270 0.53 11.06 -11.78
N SER A 271 -0.52 11.51 -11.08
CA SER A 271 -0.57 11.62 -9.63
C SER A 271 -0.71 10.26 -8.94
N SER A 272 -0.22 10.14 -7.71
CA SER A 272 -0.36 8.98 -6.83
C SER A 272 -0.23 9.41 -5.35
N LEU A 273 -0.29 8.44 -4.44
CA LEU A 273 -0.21 8.64 -2.99
C LEU A 273 0.83 7.67 -2.41
N MET A 274 1.90 8.17 -1.81
CA MET A 274 2.76 7.37 -0.96
C MET A 274 2.10 7.15 0.39
N LEU A 275 2.05 5.89 0.83
CA LEU A 275 1.36 5.49 2.05
C LEU A 275 2.22 4.52 2.86
N GLY A 276 2.35 4.80 4.16
CA GLY A 276 2.93 3.89 5.13
C GLY A 276 1.89 2.87 5.61
N VAL A 277 2.20 1.58 5.49
CA VAL A 277 1.33 0.50 5.99
C VAL A 277 2.17 -0.55 6.72
N GLY A 278 1.77 -0.88 7.94
CA GLY A 278 2.41 -1.89 8.76
C GLY A 278 1.40 -2.94 9.21
N ILE A 279 1.80 -4.22 9.14
CA ILE A 279 0.96 -5.34 9.58
C ILE A 279 1.68 -6.11 10.67
N PRO A 280 1.04 -6.31 11.83
CA PRO A 280 1.56 -7.20 12.85
C PRO A 280 1.20 -8.64 12.53
N LEU A 281 2.19 -9.53 12.64
CA LEU A 281 2.03 -10.97 12.45
C LEU A 281 2.10 -11.64 13.83
N PRO A 282 0.99 -12.22 14.33
CA PRO A 282 1.01 -12.95 15.59
C PRO A 282 1.81 -14.25 15.43
N VAL A 283 2.73 -14.50 16.36
CA VAL A 283 3.55 -15.72 16.35
C VAL A 283 2.77 -16.83 17.03
N ILE A 284 1.91 -17.48 16.25
CA ILE A 284 1.03 -18.55 16.74
C ILE A 284 1.70 -19.93 16.69
N ASP A 285 2.68 -20.11 15.80
CA ASP A 285 3.44 -21.34 15.62
C ASP A 285 4.85 -21.09 15.05
N GLU A 286 5.66 -22.16 14.99
CA GLU A 286 7.02 -22.13 14.44
C GLU A 286 7.05 -21.80 12.93
N GLU A 287 5.99 -22.14 12.20
CA GLU A 287 5.89 -21.90 10.76
C GLU A 287 5.81 -20.39 10.46
N VAL A 288 5.14 -19.60 11.30
CA VAL A 288 5.15 -18.12 11.19
C VAL A 288 6.58 -17.59 11.17
N VAL A 289 7.41 -18.00 12.13
CA VAL A 289 8.82 -17.56 12.21
C VAL A 289 9.61 -18.07 11.01
N ALA A 290 9.41 -19.32 10.61
CA ALA A 290 10.11 -19.90 9.45
C ALA A 290 9.84 -19.12 8.16
N LYS A 291 8.57 -18.73 7.92
CA LYS A 291 8.19 -17.93 6.74
C LYS A 291 8.68 -16.49 6.84
N ALA A 292 8.58 -15.88 8.01
CA ALA A 292 9.06 -14.53 8.25
C ALA A 292 10.60 -14.41 8.25
N ALA A 293 11.33 -15.53 8.35
CA ALA A 293 12.80 -15.53 8.32
C ALA A 293 13.40 -15.46 6.91
N VAL A 294 12.62 -15.64 5.83
CA VAL A 294 13.15 -15.70 4.45
C VAL A 294 13.86 -14.39 4.06
N PRO A 295 15.15 -14.40 3.71
CA PRO A 295 15.91 -13.18 3.43
C PRO A 295 15.70 -12.65 2.00
N ASP A 296 16.12 -11.41 1.76
CA ASP A 296 16.08 -10.76 0.44
C ASP A 296 16.82 -11.55 -0.67
N SER A 297 17.81 -12.37 -0.30
CA SER A 297 18.55 -13.21 -1.23
C SER A 297 17.73 -14.39 -1.77
N GLU A 298 16.64 -14.74 -1.10
CA GLU A 298 15.79 -15.89 -1.42
C GLU A 298 14.39 -15.51 -1.92
N ILE A 299 14.07 -14.22 -1.95
CA ILE A 299 12.88 -13.70 -2.63
C ILE A 299 13.28 -13.09 -3.98
N VAL A 300 12.50 -13.39 -5.01
CA VAL A 300 12.80 -12.97 -6.38
C VAL A 300 11.61 -12.28 -7.02
N THR A 301 11.90 -11.45 -8.01
CA THR A 301 10.90 -10.81 -8.87
C THR A 301 11.33 -10.92 -10.34
N SER A 302 10.39 -10.72 -11.24
CA SER A 302 10.58 -10.85 -12.69
C SER A 302 10.96 -9.51 -13.31
N VAL A 303 11.95 -9.53 -14.20
CA VAL A 303 12.42 -8.36 -14.97
C VAL A 303 11.69 -8.33 -16.30
N PHE A 304 10.96 -7.25 -16.57
CA PHE A 304 10.14 -7.07 -17.77
C PHE A 304 10.59 -5.87 -18.61
N ASP A 305 10.61 -6.07 -19.92
CA ASP A 305 10.90 -5.00 -20.87
C ASP A 305 9.66 -4.19 -21.24
N PHE A 306 9.67 -2.91 -20.88
CA PHE A 306 8.58 -1.97 -21.16
C PHE A 306 8.62 -1.38 -22.56
N ALA A 307 9.74 -1.52 -23.29
CA ALA A 307 9.84 -1.09 -24.69
C ALA A 307 8.81 -1.81 -25.58
N ILE A 308 8.39 -3.00 -25.17
CA ILE A 308 7.40 -3.81 -25.88
C ILE A 308 6.02 -3.54 -25.27
N ALA A 309 5.21 -2.78 -26.01
CA ALA A 309 3.85 -2.37 -25.64
C ALA A 309 2.83 -3.52 -25.76
N ARG A 310 3.11 -4.66 -25.12
CA ARG A 310 2.19 -5.81 -24.99
C ARG A 310 1.81 -6.03 -23.53
N ARG A 311 0.65 -6.66 -23.32
CA ARG A 311 0.15 -7.13 -22.01
C ARG A 311 1.10 -8.16 -21.42
N VAL A 312 1.43 -9.19 -22.20
CA VAL A 312 2.50 -10.15 -21.87
C VAL A 312 3.81 -9.58 -22.40
N LYS A 313 4.63 -9.06 -21.49
CA LYS A 313 5.95 -8.51 -21.79
C LYS A 313 6.99 -9.63 -21.80
N PRO A 314 8.01 -9.58 -22.68
CA PRO A 314 9.12 -10.50 -22.56
C PRO A 314 9.87 -10.21 -21.26
N SER A 315 10.39 -11.28 -20.67
CA SER A 315 11.13 -11.22 -19.43
C SER A 315 12.61 -11.51 -19.68
N PHE A 316 13.48 -10.76 -19.00
CA PHE A 316 14.91 -11.05 -18.90
C PHE A 316 15.23 -12.06 -17.79
N GLY A 317 14.20 -12.74 -17.25
CA GLY A 317 14.32 -13.69 -16.15
C GLY A 317 13.99 -13.07 -14.79
N THR A 318 14.48 -13.72 -13.73
CA THR A 318 14.22 -13.33 -12.34
C THR A 318 15.48 -12.82 -11.66
N VAL A 319 15.31 -11.88 -10.72
CA VAL A 319 16.38 -11.31 -9.90
C VAL A 319 15.96 -11.27 -8.44
N SER A 320 16.90 -11.48 -7.51
CA SER A 320 16.62 -11.40 -6.07
C SER A 320 16.51 -9.96 -5.58
N TYR A 321 15.72 -9.73 -4.52
CA TYR A 321 15.66 -8.41 -3.90
C TYR A 321 17.00 -7.98 -3.31
N ALA A 322 17.84 -8.92 -2.86
CA ALA A 322 19.19 -8.60 -2.40
C ALA A 322 20.05 -8.01 -3.54
N ALA A 323 19.97 -8.58 -4.74
CA ALA A 323 20.66 -8.03 -5.91
C ALA A 323 20.09 -6.66 -6.30
N LEU A 324 18.77 -6.47 -6.25
CA LEU A 324 18.14 -5.16 -6.49
C LEU A 324 18.59 -4.11 -5.47
N LYS A 325 18.71 -4.47 -4.20
CA LYS A 325 19.17 -3.59 -3.12
C LYS A 325 20.67 -3.27 -3.19
N SER A 326 21.47 -4.08 -3.89
CA SER A 326 22.89 -3.79 -4.14
C SER A 326 23.13 -2.55 -5.02
N GLY A 327 22.11 -2.08 -5.74
CA GLY A 327 22.15 -0.89 -6.59
C GLY A 327 22.53 -1.16 -8.05
N THR A 328 22.91 -2.39 -8.42
CA THR A 328 23.22 -2.76 -9.82
C THR A 328 22.95 -4.24 -10.07
N ILE A 329 22.38 -4.55 -11.23
CA ILE A 329 22.15 -5.92 -11.71
C ILE A 329 22.72 -6.10 -13.12
N ARG A 330 22.87 -7.34 -13.58
CA ARG A 330 23.36 -7.64 -14.93
C ARG A 330 22.22 -8.19 -15.80
N ILE A 331 21.98 -7.54 -16.94
CA ILE A 331 20.96 -7.91 -17.93
C ILE A 331 21.64 -7.97 -19.29
N ASP A 332 21.57 -9.11 -19.99
CA ASP A 332 22.20 -9.32 -21.30
C ASP A 332 23.67 -8.87 -21.37
N GLY A 333 24.42 -9.15 -20.30
CA GLY A 333 25.82 -8.78 -20.18
C GLY A 333 26.08 -7.32 -19.77
N ILE A 334 25.06 -6.46 -19.75
CA ILE A 334 25.12 -5.03 -19.41
C ILE A 334 24.85 -4.83 -17.91
N ASN A 335 25.62 -3.93 -17.28
CA ASN A 335 25.37 -3.50 -15.91
C ASN A 335 24.30 -2.40 -15.88
N VAL A 336 23.21 -2.66 -15.16
CA VAL A 336 22.04 -1.79 -15.10
C VAL A 336 21.83 -1.33 -13.67
N ARG A 337 21.78 -0.01 -13.46
CA ARG A 337 21.54 0.57 -12.12
C ARG A 337 20.10 0.30 -11.69
N THR A 338 19.93 -0.10 -10.44
CA THR A 338 18.61 -0.36 -9.86
C THR A 338 18.14 0.80 -9.00
N ALA A 339 16.83 1.06 -8.99
CA ALA A 339 16.22 2.05 -8.11
C ALA A 339 14.89 1.54 -7.56
N PRO A 340 14.68 1.55 -6.23
CA PRO A 340 13.37 1.28 -5.65
C PRO A 340 12.47 2.52 -5.78
N VAL A 341 11.18 2.29 -6.02
CA VAL A 341 10.14 3.32 -5.86
C VAL A 341 9.66 3.39 -4.41
N ALA A 342 9.74 2.26 -3.69
CA ALA A 342 9.47 2.20 -2.26
C ALA A 342 10.64 2.82 -1.45
N SER A 343 10.32 3.49 -0.34
CA SER A 343 11.34 3.93 0.60
C SER A 343 11.58 2.82 1.63
N ILE A 344 12.69 2.10 1.49
CA ILE A 344 13.08 1.03 2.42
C ILE A 344 13.28 1.61 3.83
N TYR A 345 13.95 2.75 3.94
CA TYR A 345 14.13 3.44 5.23
C TYR A 345 12.80 3.75 5.92
N ARG A 346 11.82 4.34 5.20
CA ARG A 346 10.50 4.62 5.77
C ARG A 346 9.72 3.34 6.07
N SER A 347 9.94 2.25 5.33
CA SER A 347 9.33 0.95 5.58
C SER A 347 9.77 0.38 6.94
N GLU A 348 11.06 0.47 7.26
CA GLU A 348 11.57 0.12 8.60
C GLU A 348 10.97 1.01 9.69
N GLN A 349 10.87 2.33 9.43
CA GLN A 349 10.25 3.24 10.40
C GLN A 349 8.76 2.92 10.65
N VAL A 350 8.02 2.43 9.65
CA VAL A 350 6.65 1.94 9.83
C VAL A 350 6.61 0.73 10.75
N ALA A 351 7.51 -0.25 10.53
CA ALA A 351 7.59 -1.44 11.37
C ALA A 351 7.92 -1.07 12.83
N GLU A 352 8.89 -0.17 13.04
CA GLU A 352 9.27 0.33 14.37
C GLU A 352 8.14 1.14 15.05
N ALA A 353 7.40 1.97 14.29
CA ALA A 353 6.26 2.70 14.84
C ALA A 353 5.16 1.74 15.32
N LEU A 354 4.83 0.73 14.51
CA LEU A 354 3.86 -0.30 14.89
C LEU A 354 4.36 -1.11 16.09
N LYS A 355 5.63 -1.51 16.12
CA LYS A 355 6.24 -2.18 17.28
C LYS A 355 6.09 -1.34 18.54
N SER A 356 6.35 -0.03 18.44
CA SER A 356 6.25 0.89 19.58
C SER A 356 4.82 0.97 20.13
N TRP A 357 3.80 1.04 19.26
CA TRP A 357 2.39 1.04 19.69
C TRP A 357 1.97 -0.26 20.37
N ILE A 358 2.48 -1.40 19.90
CA ILE A 358 2.18 -2.70 20.51
C ILE A 358 2.87 -2.82 21.87
N LEU A 359 4.14 -2.42 21.99
CA LEU A 359 4.86 -2.43 23.27
C LEU A 359 4.24 -1.46 24.30
N ALA A 360 3.63 -0.36 23.84
CA ALA A 360 2.91 0.58 24.68
C ALA A 360 1.50 0.10 25.10
N GLY A 361 1.02 -1.03 24.58
CA GLY A 361 -0.34 -1.53 24.84
C GLY A 361 -1.44 -0.77 24.09
N GLU A 362 -1.08 0.14 23.18
CA GLU A 362 -2.00 0.99 22.42
C GLU A 362 -2.55 0.27 21.17
N PHE A 363 -1.92 -0.84 20.78
CA PHE A 363 -2.32 -1.63 19.62
C PHE A 363 -2.43 -3.11 19.95
N THR A 364 -3.66 -3.59 20.12
CA THR A 364 -3.99 -5.02 20.14
C THR A 364 -4.18 -5.58 18.73
N LEU A 365 -3.99 -6.89 18.59
CA LEU A 365 -4.15 -7.64 17.35
C LEU A 365 -5.60 -8.11 17.17
N THR A 366 -5.98 -8.42 15.93
CA THR A 366 -7.26 -9.04 15.60
C THR A 366 -7.05 -10.35 14.87
N GLU A 367 -7.97 -11.28 15.05
CA GLU A 367 -8.10 -12.45 14.18
C GLU A 367 -8.81 -12.03 12.88
N PRO A 368 -8.44 -12.60 11.73
CA PRO A 368 -9.19 -12.35 10.51
C PRO A 368 -10.61 -12.91 10.66
N VAL A 369 -11.61 -12.11 10.29
CA VAL A 369 -13.01 -12.56 10.26
C VAL A 369 -13.30 -13.48 9.07
N ALA A 370 -12.46 -13.40 8.03
CA ALA A 370 -12.42 -14.31 6.91
C ALA A 370 -11.02 -14.31 6.28
N PHE A 371 -10.55 -15.46 5.84
CA PHE A 371 -9.31 -15.57 5.08
C PHE A 371 -9.50 -15.04 3.66
N LEU A 372 -8.40 -14.61 3.04
CA LEU A 372 -8.41 -14.19 1.63
C LEU A 372 -8.47 -15.41 0.73
N ASP A 373 -9.11 -15.27 -0.42
CA ASP A 373 -9.19 -16.33 -1.41
C ASP A 373 -7.79 -16.66 -1.93
N SER A 374 -7.39 -17.93 -1.84
CA SER A 374 -6.09 -18.39 -2.33
C SER A 374 -6.16 -19.06 -3.70
N ASP A 375 -7.37 -19.18 -4.27
CA ASP A 375 -7.65 -19.88 -5.52
C ASP A 375 -8.39 -18.99 -6.53
N ARG A 376 -7.85 -17.79 -6.74
CA ARG A 376 -8.37 -16.82 -7.71
C ARG A 376 -7.53 -16.76 -8.98
N GLY A 377 -8.17 -17.02 -10.12
CA GLY A 377 -7.62 -16.77 -11.45
C GLY A 377 -7.90 -15.35 -11.95
N PHE A 378 -7.11 -14.89 -12.92
CA PHE A 378 -7.40 -13.67 -13.66
C PHE A 378 -8.11 -13.98 -14.97
N VAL A 379 -9.26 -13.35 -15.16
CA VAL A 379 -9.98 -13.38 -16.44
C VAL A 379 -9.46 -12.25 -17.31
N SER A 380 -8.84 -12.61 -18.41
CA SER A 380 -8.47 -11.65 -19.43
C SER A 380 -9.69 -11.28 -20.28
N GLN A 381 -9.69 -10.08 -20.85
CA GLN A 381 -10.77 -9.58 -21.70
C GLN A 381 -10.44 -9.71 -23.20
N ASP A 382 -9.46 -10.56 -23.55
CA ASP A 382 -9.00 -10.81 -24.94
C ASP A 382 -9.59 -12.07 -25.57
#